data_AF-A0A9D5QBP2-F1
#
_entry.id   AF-A0A9D5QBP2-F1
#
_cell.length_a   1.000
_cell.length_b   1.000
_cell.length_c   1.000
_cell.angle_alpha   90.00
_cell.angle_beta   90.00
_cell.angle_gamma   90.00
#
_symmetry.space_group_name_H-M   'P 1'
#
loop_
_entity.id
_entity.type
_entity.pdbx_description
1 polymer ?
#
loop_
_entity_poly.entity_id
_entity_poly.type
_entity_poly.pdbx_seq_one_letter_code
_entity_poly.pdbx_strand_id
1 'polypeptide(L)'
;MNKKPIQIIIPVLFGMAGVLSANGGPFDTSPMKGAGNARLIAKKDVTLDEEIISVTIEGDYVDVKVVYTFTNHGPSEEITYAFPIDIIPLIIGFSMVDDWEKECFPDFEISDETGELETTLLEVEDSVYVGKKFKDLIYIDFFSRRWYLTDVFFPSGKTKEISVHYRMKAGFEDWATSKSYMPGFDKRYFFYDMSPSGYWGTGTVGRLKIIVDARAEKESGTVVDELVLPWAYIEDNGIYTMEVEDLDLRTCDDITILYNNKSKKTDEFLRESRMNPNRFWGIKASSELSGQYRAANLIDGDPATVWIEGTDGTGKGEWVEFTIYDAYYFAIGVLPGYTKDSTTFTDYGACTDFKLDFYDSKDSLIHTISTRQGKEYYYPPKAIVYDWFLTYFHVGYGPLPKTGKVRLTILDARPGEDNTHTCISEVMFLSYPSYHPGEEEER
;
A
#
# COMPACT_ATOMS: atom_id res chain seq x y z
N MET A 1 32.00 -8.92 -37.09
CA MET A 1 31.90 -7.78 -36.15
C MET A 1 30.83 -8.11 -35.13
N ASN A 2 31.25 -8.59 -33.95
CA ASN A 2 30.34 -8.92 -32.85
C ASN A 2 29.84 -7.64 -32.20
N LYS A 3 28.60 -7.24 -32.51
CA LYS A 3 27.89 -6.25 -31.70
C LYS A 3 27.45 -6.95 -30.41
N LYS A 4 28.12 -6.64 -29.30
CA LYS A 4 27.61 -7.00 -27.97
C LYS A 4 26.24 -6.31 -27.79
N PRO A 5 25.22 -6.98 -27.24
CA PRO A 5 23.98 -6.32 -26.90
C PRO A 5 24.26 -5.29 -25.81
N ILE A 6 23.83 -4.06 -26.05
CA ILE A 6 23.83 -2.98 -25.08
C ILE A 6 22.74 -3.35 -24.06
N GLN A 7 23.14 -3.73 -22.85
CA GLN A 7 22.22 -3.82 -21.72
C GLN A 7 21.81 -2.39 -21.36
N ILE A 8 20.63 -1.99 -21.80
CA ILE A 8 19.98 -0.76 -21.33
C ILE A 8 19.45 -1.09 -19.94
N ILE A 9 20.10 -0.55 -18.92
CA ILE A 9 19.62 -0.57 -17.55
C ILE A 9 18.59 0.56 -17.45
N ILE A 10 17.30 0.23 -17.47
CA ILE A 10 16.23 1.16 -17.13
C ILE A 10 15.89 0.88 -15.66
N PRO A 11 16.33 1.70 -14.69
CA PRO A 11 15.72 1.67 -13.38
C PRO A 11 14.27 2.15 -13.53
N VAL A 12 13.32 1.28 -13.24
CA VAL A 12 11.92 1.67 -13.05
C VAL A 12 11.77 1.98 -11.55
N LEU A 13 11.85 3.27 -11.20
CA LEU A 13 11.44 3.73 -9.88
C LEU A 13 9.90 3.69 -9.83
N PHE A 14 9.36 2.93 -8.89
CA PHE A 14 7.97 3.09 -8.47
C PHE A 14 7.95 4.15 -7.38
N GLY A 15 6.96 5.07 -7.47
CA GLY A 15 7.00 6.39 -6.87
C GLY A 15 7.33 6.41 -5.37
N MET A 16 8.17 7.37 -5.00
CA MET A 16 8.20 7.87 -3.62
C MET A 16 7.05 8.88 -3.50
N ALA A 17 6.27 8.79 -2.43
CA ALA A 17 5.31 9.83 -2.05
C ALA A 17 5.53 10.15 -0.58
N GLY A 18 5.40 11.42 -0.21
CA GLY A 18 5.60 11.89 1.14
C GLY A 18 4.90 13.21 1.31
N VAL A 19 3.64 13.15 1.70
CA VAL A 19 2.87 14.33 2.09
C VAL A 19 2.49 14.13 3.57
N LEU A 20 2.80 15.13 4.37
CA LEU A 20 2.42 15.23 5.77
C LEU A 20 1.30 16.25 5.90
N SER A 21 0.52 16.17 6.96
CA SER A 21 -0.66 17.02 7.12
C SER A 21 -0.64 17.80 8.43
N ALA A 22 -1.46 18.83 8.51
CA ALA A 22 -1.51 19.70 9.66
C ALA A 22 -2.88 20.38 9.81
N ASN A 23 -3.14 20.93 11.00
CA ASN A 23 -4.38 21.58 11.41
C ASN A 23 -4.53 23.02 10.86
N GLY A 24 -5.75 23.54 10.73
CA GLY A 24 -5.97 24.91 10.25
C GLY A 24 -5.93 26.01 11.33
N GLY A 25 -5.41 27.19 10.99
CA GLY A 25 -5.28 28.31 11.92
C GLY A 25 -5.51 29.69 11.29
N PRO A 26 -5.70 30.74 12.11
CA PRO A 26 -5.84 32.12 11.64
C PRO A 26 -4.51 32.64 11.10
N PHE A 27 -4.54 33.37 9.98
CA PHE A 27 -3.34 33.68 9.20
C PHE A 27 -3.24 35.16 8.79
N ASP A 28 -2.02 35.68 8.70
CA ASP A 28 -1.72 37.06 8.29
C ASP A 28 -0.66 37.07 7.19
N THR A 29 -0.96 37.70 6.04
CA THR A 29 -0.05 37.85 4.89
C THR A 29 0.38 39.30 4.72
N SER A 30 1.69 39.55 4.61
CA SER A 30 2.21 40.89 4.27
C SER A 30 2.11 41.15 2.75
N PRO A 31 1.56 42.30 2.31
CA PRO A 31 1.44 42.64 0.89
C PRO A 31 2.78 43.02 0.22
N MET A 32 3.89 43.07 0.97
CA MET A 32 5.21 43.41 0.44
C MET A 32 5.89 42.17 -0.16
N LYS A 33 5.93 42.07 -1.50
CA LYS A 33 6.82 41.13 -2.21
C LYS A 33 8.27 41.38 -1.76
N GLY A 34 8.82 40.47 -0.96
CA GLY A 34 10.21 40.51 -0.49
C GLY A 34 10.43 40.75 1.02
N ALA A 35 9.37 40.84 1.83
CA ALA A 35 9.46 40.84 3.30
C ALA A 35 8.48 39.84 3.95
N GLY A 36 8.08 38.81 3.20
CA GLY A 36 6.96 37.92 3.52
C GLY A 36 7.39 36.68 4.29
N ASN A 37 7.14 36.67 5.59
CA ASN A 37 6.94 35.42 6.30
C ASN A 37 5.43 35.30 6.53
N ALA A 38 4.86 34.21 6.03
CA ALA A 38 3.58 33.69 6.50
C ALA A 38 3.64 33.47 8.01
N ARG A 39 2.59 33.86 8.74
CA ARG A 39 2.52 33.59 10.18
C ARG A 39 1.10 33.35 10.63
N LEU A 40 0.96 32.35 11.49
CA LEU A 40 -0.26 32.18 12.28
C LEU A 40 -0.37 33.34 13.28
N ILE A 41 -1.58 33.89 13.43
CA ILE A 41 -1.85 35.02 14.33
C ILE A 41 -2.88 34.64 15.39
N ALA A 42 -2.53 34.77 16.67
CA ALA A 42 -3.48 34.40 17.72
C ALA A 42 -4.78 35.22 17.66
N LYS A 43 -5.93 34.55 17.50
CA LYS A 43 -7.27 35.16 17.50
C LYS A 43 -8.00 34.82 18.79
N LYS A 44 -7.84 35.71 19.80
CA LYS A 44 -8.32 35.46 21.16
C LYS A 44 -9.83 35.47 21.33
N ASP A 45 -10.53 36.22 20.47
CA ASP A 45 -11.98 36.40 20.57
C ASP A 45 -12.76 35.28 19.88
N VAL A 46 -12.09 34.39 19.15
CA VAL A 46 -12.70 33.22 18.50
C VAL A 46 -12.16 31.96 19.15
N THR A 47 -13.00 31.20 19.84
CA THR A 47 -12.64 29.93 20.48
C THR A 47 -12.89 28.77 19.55
N LEU A 48 -12.06 27.73 19.66
CA LEU A 48 -12.30 26.43 19.04
C LEU A 48 -13.04 25.55 20.05
N ASP A 49 -14.33 25.37 19.85
CA ASP A 49 -15.20 24.67 20.79
C ASP A 49 -15.16 23.16 20.55
N GLU A 50 -15.13 22.73 19.29
CA GLU A 50 -15.02 21.32 18.91
C GLU A 50 -14.12 21.13 17.68
N GLU A 51 -13.33 20.07 17.70
CA GLU A 51 -12.56 19.59 16.55
C GLU A 51 -12.79 18.08 16.39
N ILE A 52 -13.30 17.67 15.23
CA ILE A 52 -13.51 16.26 14.88
C ILE A 52 -12.62 15.91 13.70
N ILE A 53 -11.60 15.09 13.93
CA ILE A 53 -10.72 14.57 12.89
C ILE A 53 -11.13 13.12 12.59
N SER A 54 -11.46 12.85 11.33
CA SER A 54 -11.71 11.50 10.82
C SER A 54 -10.65 11.15 9.78
N VAL A 55 -9.95 10.04 9.99
CA VAL A 55 -8.87 9.54 9.14
C VAL A 55 -9.25 8.15 8.66
N THR A 56 -9.35 7.95 7.35
CA THR A 56 -9.64 6.64 6.75
C THR A 56 -8.43 6.15 5.98
N ILE A 57 -7.95 4.94 6.28
CA ILE A 57 -6.80 4.33 5.59
C ILE A 57 -7.32 3.51 4.40
N GLU A 58 -6.76 3.75 3.22
CA GLU A 58 -7.14 3.08 1.97
C GLU A 58 -5.93 2.80 1.06
N GLY A 59 -5.34 1.61 1.16
CA GLY A 59 -4.15 1.23 0.40
C GLY A 59 -2.97 2.17 0.67
N ASP A 60 -2.54 2.92 -0.35
CA ASP A 60 -1.49 3.94 -0.18
C ASP A 60 -2.04 5.31 0.21
N TYR A 61 -3.35 5.46 0.32
CA TYR A 61 -4.01 6.74 0.56
C TYR A 61 -4.55 6.83 1.98
N VAL A 62 -4.63 8.07 2.43
CA VAL A 62 -5.32 8.48 3.64
C VAL A 62 -6.32 9.56 3.25
N ASP A 63 -7.58 9.32 3.57
CA ASP A 63 -8.66 10.29 3.44
C ASP A 63 -8.88 10.94 4.81
N VAL A 64 -8.81 12.27 4.84
CA VAL A 64 -8.91 13.04 6.08
C VAL A 64 -10.06 14.03 5.96
N LYS A 65 -10.96 13.98 6.92
CA LYS A 65 -12.00 14.97 7.12
C LYS A 65 -11.86 15.58 8.50
N VAL A 66 -11.79 16.90 8.55
CA VAL A 66 -11.73 17.66 9.80
C VAL A 66 -12.92 18.60 9.85
N VAL A 67 -13.64 18.60 10.97
CA VAL A 67 -14.74 19.52 11.22
C VAL A 67 -14.43 20.33 12.47
N TYR A 68 -14.40 21.65 12.31
CA TYR A 68 -14.16 22.60 13.38
C TYR A 68 -15.45 23.34 13.70
N THR A 69 -15.78 23.44 15.00
CA THR A 69 -16.83 24.33 15.50
C THR A 69 -16.18 25.44 16.31
N PHE A 70 -16.38 26.68 15.86
CA PHE A 70 -15.86 27.87 16.52
C PHE A 70 -16.98 28.70 17.13
N THR A 71 -16.69 29.49 18.17
CA THR A 71 -17.56 30.59 18.63
C THR A 71 -16.80 31.91 18.64
N ASN A 72 -17.38 32.94 18.01
CA ASN A 72 -16.87 34.31 18.08
C ASN A 72 -17.50 35.08 19.25
N HIS A 73 -16.71 35.39 20.27
CA HIS A 73 -17.09 36.19 21.45
C HIS A 73 -16.88 37.70 21.25
N GLY A 74 -16.22 38.09 20.16
CA GLY A 74 -15.89 39.46 19.80
C GLY A 74 -16.91 40.10 18.82
N PRO A 75 -16.53 41.21 18.17
CA PRO A 75 -17.32 41.80 17.09
C PRO A 75 -17.31 40.88 15.85
N SER A 76 -18.28 41.07 14.95
CA SER A 76 -18.28 40.36 13.66
C SER A 76 -17.04 40.75 12.86
N GLU A 77 -16.31 39.78 12.34
CA GLU A 77 -15.10 40.01 11.55
C GLU A 77 -14.94 38.95 10.45
N GLU A 78 -14.18 39.31 9.42
CA GLU A 78 -13.69 38.38 8.41
C GLU A 78 -12.24 38.01 8.77
N ILE A 79 -11.94 36.71 8.74
CA ILE A 79 -10.64 36.16 9.12
C ILE A 79 -10.14 35.29 7.98
N THR A 80 -8.91 35.54 7.54
CA THR A 80 -8.20 34.61 6.65
C THR A 80 -7.83 33.36 7.44
N TYR A 81 -8.50 32.26 7.12
CA TYR A 81 -8.23 30.92 7.59
C TYR A 81 -7.16 30.28 6.71
N ALA A 82 -6.21 29.57 7.30
CA ALA A 82 -5.17 28.87 6.58
C ALA A 82 -5.06 27.42 7.03
N PHE A 83 -5.15 26.49 6.08
CA PHE A 83 -4.92 25.07 6.30
C PHE A 83 -3.55 24.64 5.75
N PRO A 84 -2.63 24.13 6.59
CA PRO A 84 -1.32 23.69 6.19
C PRO A 84 -1.32 22.24 5.70
N ILE A 85 -0.60 22.02 4.60
CA ILE A 85 -0.22 20.70 4.08
C ILE A 85 1.30 20.68 3.99
N ASP A 86 1.92 19.73 4.66
CA ASP A 86 3.37 19.53 4.64
C ASP A 86 3.75 18.55 3.53
N ILE A 87 4.85 18.77 2.84
CA ILE A 87 5.29 17.90 1.74
C ILE A 87 6.78 17.62 1.89
N ILE A 88 7.21 16.39 1.61
CA ILE A 88 8.63 16.02 1.61
C ILE A 88 9.25 16.35 0.24
N PRO A 89 10.13 17.37 0.12
CA PRO A 89 10.66 17.80 -1.17
C PRO A 89 11.63 16.80 -1.80
N LEU A 90 12.35 16.01 -0.97
CA LEU A 90 13.30 15.02 -1.47
C LEU A 90 12.62 14.00 -2.39
N ILE A 91 11.35 13.71 -2.10
CA ILE A 91 10.50 12.78 -2.81
C ILE A 91 9.96 13.38 -4.11
N ILE A 92 9.56 14.66 -4.10
CA ILE A 92 9.13 15.39 -5.31
C ILE A 92 10.25 15.43 -6.36
N GLY A 93 11.52 15.54 -5.94
CA GLY A 93 12.68 15.53 -6.83
C GLY A 93 12.95 14.17 -7.51
N PHE A 94 12.42 13.07 -6.98
CA PHE A 94 12.52 11.74 -7.59
C PHE A 94 11.26 11.29 -8.31
N SER A 95 10.09 11.84 -7.98
CA SER A 95 8.88 11.70 -8.79
C SER A 95 9.09 12.50 -10.07
N MET A 96 9.73 11.91 -11.08
CA MET A 96 9.88 12.47 -12.43
C MET A 96 8.54 12.53 -13.20
N VAL A 97 7.44 12.82 -12.49
CA VAL A 97 6.08 12.87 -13.01
C VAL A 97 5.67 14.33 -13.03
N ASP A 98 5.36 14.86 -14.22
CA ASP A 98 4.97 16.25 -14.42
C ASP A 98 3.67 16.65 -13.66
N ASP A 99 3.01 15.70 -13.00
CA ASP A 99 1.70 15.83 -12.33
C ASP A 99 1.66 15.16 -10.93
N TRP A 100 2.79 15.10 -10.21
CA TRP A 100 2.89 14.43 -8.89
C TRP A 100 1.79 14.87 -7.89
N GLU A 101 1.36 16.14 -7.94
CA GLU A 101 0.29 16.68 -7.09
C GLU A 101 -1.03 15.93 -7.30
N LYS A 102 -1.40 15.68 -8.55
CA LYS A 102 -2.64 14.94 -8.86
C LYS A 102 -2.59 13.50 -8.38
N GLU A 103 -1.40 12.89 -8.33
CA GLU A 103 -1.23 11.53 -7.85
C GLU A 103 -1.20 11.45 -6.32
N CYS A 104 -0.46 12.36 -5.68
CA CYS A 104 -0.16 12.31 -4.25
C CYS A 104 -1.15 13.11 -3.39
N PHE A 105 -1.87 14.06 -3.98
CA PHE A 105 -2.82 14.94 -3.32
C PHE A 105 -4.02 15.24 -4.25
N PRO A 106 -4.77 14.20 -4.66
CA PRO A 106 -5.80 14.30 -5.70
C PRO A 106 -6.98 15.21 -5.32
N ASP A 107 -7.33 15.28 -4.04
CA ASP A 107 -8.55 15.92 -3.57
C ASP A 107 -8.25 16.84 -2.39
N PHE A 108 -8.79 18.07 -2.43
CA PHE A 108 -8.73 19.04 -1.35
C PHE A 108 -9.91 20.00 -1.44
N GLU A 109 -10.62 20.20 -0.34
CA GLU A 109 -11.77 21.09 -0.23
C GLU A 109 -11.81 21.74 1.16
N ILE A 110 -12.11 23.03 1.21
CA ILE A 110 -12.55 23.72 2.42
C ILE A 110 -13.99 24.15 2.21
N SER A 111 -14.88 23.87 3.16
CA SER A 111 -16.28 24.26 3.11
C SER A 111 -16.78 24.78 4.45
N ASP A 112 -17.88 25.52 4.41
CA ASP A 112 -18.64 25.95 5.58
C ASP A 112 -20.14 25.59 5.42
N GLU A 113 -21.00 26.11 6.29
CA GLU A 113 -22.44 25.85 6.22
C GLU A 113 -23.15 26.33 4.93
N THR A 114 -22.47 27.13 4.10
CA THR A 114 -22.97 27.65 2.82
C THR A 114 -22.49 26.86 1.61
N GLY A 115 -21.44 26.04 1.77
CA GLY A 115 -20.85 25.21 0.72
C GLY A 115 -19.34 25.33 0.64
N GLU A 116 -18.79 24.95 -0.51
CA GLU A 116 -17.36 25.04 -0.82
C GLU A 116 -16.89 26.51 -0.84
N LEU A 117 -15.73 26.76 -0.23
CA LEU A 117 -15.09 28.07 -0.14
C LEU A 117 -13.99 28.21 -1.17
N GLU A 118 -13.87 29.40 -1.76
CA GLU A 118 -12.76 29.70 -2.67
C GLU A 118 -11.44 29.67 -1.90
N THR A 119 -10.50 28.88 -2.42
CA THR A 119 -9.20 28.65 -1.76
C THR A 119 -8.05 29.18 -2.62
N THR A 120 -7.12 29.90 -2.00
CA THR A 120 -5.88 30.37 -2.61
C THR A 120 -4.68 29.63 -2.00
N LEU A 121 -3.82 29.07 -2.85
CA LEU A 121 -2.59 28.44 -2.40
C LEU A 121 -1.48 29.48 -2.18
N LEU A 122 -0.90 29.49 -0.98
CA LEU A 122 0.35 30.18 -0.67
C LEU A 122 1.45 29.16 -0.41
N GLU A 123 2.44 29.13 -1.30
CA GLU A 123 3.65 28.34 -1.09
C GLU A 123 4.65 29.13 -0.25
N VAL A 124 5.05 28.54 0.88
CA VAL A 124 6.10 29.08 1.74
C VAL A 124 7.15 28.00 1.85
N GLU A 125 8.37 28.27 1.38
CA GLU A 125 9.51 27.39 1.65
C GLU A 125 9.94 27.56 3.11
N ASP A 126 9.12 27.08 4.04
CA ASP A 126 9.52 26.88 5.42
C ASP A 126 10.09 25.47 5.53
N SER A 127 11.41 25.36 5.71
CA SER A 127 12.04 24.09 6.08
C SER A 127 11.79 23.85 7.57
N VAL A 128 10.68 23.18 7.88
CA VAL A 128 10.36 22.79 9.25
C VAL A 128 11.11 21.51 9.58
N TYR A 129 12.03 21.57 10.55
CA TYR A 129 12.71 20.38 11.07
C TYR A 129 11.83 19.71 12.13
N VAL A 130 11.15 18.64 11.76
CA VAL A 130 10.47 17.78 12.74
C VAL A 130 11.39 16.58 13.01
N GLY A 131 12.28 16.74 13.99
CA GLY A 131 13.13 15.66 14.48
C GLY A 131 12.36 14.61 15.28
N LYS A 132 11.29 14.04 14.71
CA LYS A 132 10.54 12.94 15.34
C LYS A 132 11.13 11.62 14.89
N LYS A 133 11.79 10.94 15.83
CA LYS A 133 12.20 9.54 15.67
C LYS A 133 10.95 8.67 15.68
N PHE A 134 10.59 8.14 14.53
CA PHE A 134 9.89 6.86 14.50
C PHE A 134 10.86 5.80 14.99
N LYS A 135 10.39 4.89 15.85
CA LYS A 135 11.19 3.96 16.66
C LYS A 135 12.32 3.24 15.89
N ASP A 136 12.14 3.01 14.59
CA ASP A 136 13.10 2.36 13.69
C ASP A 136 13.29 3.08 12.32
N LEU A 137 12.65 4.23 12.09
CA LEU A 137 12.78 5.03 10.85
C LEU A 137 13.38 6.40 11.20
N ILE A 138 14.63 6.62 10.79
CA ILE A 138 15.27 7.94 10.85
C ILE A 138 14.95 8.65 9.53
N TYR A 139 13.77 9.25 9.43
CA TYR A 139 13.52 10.24 8.40
C TYR A 139 14.04 11.60 8.92
N ILE A 140 15.15 12.06 8.34
CA ILE A 140 15.59 13.45 8.46
C ILE A 140 14.85 14.20 7.37
N ASP A 141 13.56 14.43 7.57
CA ASP A 141 12.77 15.07 6.52
C ASP A 141 12.72 16.57 6.78
N PHE A 142 13.29 17.28 5.80
CA PHE A 142 12.88 18.64 5.51
C PHE A 142 11.49 18.52 4.90
N PHE A 143 10.50 19.17 5.49
CA PHE A 143 9.18 19.34 4.86
C PHE A 143 9.07 20.77 4.33
N SER A 144 8.37 20.94 3.22
CA SER A 144 7.88 22.22 2.71
C SER A 144 6.40 22.35 3.08
N ARG A 145 6.03 23.44 3.73
CA ARG A 145 4.64 23.69 4.16
C ARG A 145 3.91 24.57 3.14
N ARG A 146 2.84 24.03 2.58
CA ARG A 146 1.88 24.77 1.75
C ARG A 146 0.69 25.21 2.59
N TRP A 147 0.24 26.44 2.38
CA TRP A 147 -0.91 27.00 3.08
C TRP A 147 -2.06 27.22 2.11
N TYR A 148 -3.20 26.59 2.38
CA TYR A 148 -4.45 26.77 1.66
C TYR A 148 -5.27 27.83 2.39
N LEU A 149 -5.41 29.00 1.79
CA LEU A 149 -6.00 30.18 2.40
C LEU A 149 -7.45 30.37 1.94
N THR A 150 -8.34 30.73 2.84
CA THR A 150 -9.70 31.17 2.51
C THR A 150 -10.19 32.19 3.52
N ASP A 151 -11.06 33.13 3.10
CA ASP A 151 -11.61 34.14 3.99
C ASP A 151 -12.95 33.67 4.56
N VAL A 152 -13.07 33.72 5.89
CA VAL A 152 -14.24 33.21 6.61
C VAL A 152 -14.84 34.31 7.48
N PHE A 153 -16.15 34.53 7.33
CA PHE A 153 -16.89 35.49 8.15
C PHE A 153 -17.38 34.85 9.46
N PHE A 154 -17.01 35.47 10.58
CA PHE A 154 -17.39 35.06 11.94
C PHE A 154 -18.38 36.06 12.54
N PRO A 155 -19.69 35.74 12.61
CA PRO A 155 -20.67 36.65 13.19
C PRO A 155 -20.51 36.76 14.72
N SER A 156 -20.66 37.98 15.25
CA SER A 156 -20.57 38.24 16.70
C SER A 156 -21.56 37.38 17.50
N GLY A 157 -21.06 36.70 18.53
CA GLY A 157 -21.84 35.86 19.44
C GLY A 157 -22.46 34.62 18.79
N LYS A 158 -21.93 34.18 17.64
CA LYS A 158 -22.42 33.00 16.91
C LYS A 158 -21.35 31.93 16.76
N THR A 159 -21.84 30.71 16.55
CA THR A 159 -21.02 29.58 16.15
C THR A 159 -20.78 29.59 14.65
N LYS A 160 -19.63 29.10 14.22
CA LYS A 160 -19.24 28.92 12.82
C LYS A 160 -18.67 27.52 12.65
N GLU A 161 -19.12 26.79 11.63
CA GLU A 161 -18.56 25.48 11.28
C GLU A 161 -17.66 25.64 10.06
N ILE A 162 -16.50 24.98 10.08
CA ILE A 162 -15.60 24.86 8.93
C ILE A 162 -15.25 23.39 8.79
N SER A 163 -15.39 22.85 7.59
CA SER A 163 -14.94 21.51 7.24
C SER A 163 -13.77 21.59 6.28
N VAL A 164 -12.77 20.73 6.48
CA VAL A 164 -11.68 20.51 5.54
C VAL A 164 -11.70 19.03 5.17
N HIS A 165 -11.71 18.73 3.89
CA HIS A 165 -11.60 17.36 3.37
C HIS A 165 -10.43 17.30 2.41
N TYR A 166 -9.61 16.27 2.53
CA TYR A 166 -8.55 16.02 1.56
C TYR A 166 -8.18 14.54 1.52
N ARG A 167 -7.69 14.14 0.36
CA ARG A 167 -7.13 12.81 0.13
C ARG A 167 -5.67 12.95 -0.23
N MET A 168 -4.83 12.16 0.43
CA MET A 168 -3.40 12.16 0.14
C MET A 168 -2.81 10.76 0.12
N LYS A 169 -1.70 10.62 -0.57
CA LYS A 169 -0.87 9.42 -0.53
C LYS A 169 0.00 9.47 0.73
N ALA A 170 -0.07 8.43 1.54
CA ALA A 170 0.79 8.25 2.71
C ALA A 170 2.27 8.25 2.31
N GLY A 171 3.13 8.61 3.26
CA GLY A 171 4.56 8.53 3.09
C GLY A 171 5.06 7.08 3.03
N PHE A 172 5.93 6.74 2.09
CA PHE A 172 6.60 5.42 2.04
C PHE A 172 7.82 5.43 1.10
N GLU A 173 8.61 4.36 1.17
CA GLU A 173 9.82 4.18 0.36
C GLU A 173 9.87 2.77 -0.25
N ASP A 174 9.03 2.55 -1.26
CA ASP A 174 9.01 1.28 -1.99
C ASP A 174 10.19 1.24 -2.98
N TRP A 175 10.89 0.10 -3.05
CA TRP A 175 12.08 -0.05 -3.88
C TRP A 175 11.95 -1.22 -4.85
N ALA A 176 12.25 -0.98 -6.13
CA ALA A 176 12.54 -2.03 -7.09
C ALA A 176 14.00 -1.94 -7.54
N THR A 177 14.67 -3.07 -7.74
CA THR A 177 16.06 -3.09 -8.21
C THR A 177 16.24 -4.11 -9.32
N SER A 178 17.22 -3.91 -10.20
CA SER A 178 17.57 -4.90 -11.22
C SER A 178 18.16 -6.21 -10.66
N LYS A 179 18.41 -6.26 -9.34
CA LYS A 179 18.96 -7.43 -8.65
C LYS A 179 17.89 -8.34 -8.04
N SER A 180 16.64 -7.86 -7.95
CA SER A 180 15.51 -8.59 -7.41
C SER A 180 14.28 -8.34 -8.26
N TYR A 181 13.65 -9.41 -8.75
CA TYR A 181 12.38 -9.29 -9.45
C TYR A 181 11.23 -8.84 -8.52
N MET A 182 11.24 -9.26 -7.26
CA MET A 182 10.28 -8.80 -6.26
C MET A 182 10.64 -7.38 -5.80
N PRO A 183 9.71 -6.40 -5.86
CA PRO A 183 9.88 -5.13 -5.18
C PRO A 183 9.94 -5.32 -3.66
N GLY A 184 10.65 -4.42 -2.98
CA GLY A 184 10.53 -4.22 -1.55
C GLY A 184 9.45 -3.18 -1.29
N PHE A 185 8.36 -3.59 -0.63
CA PHE A 185 7.34 -2.67 -0.15
C PHE A 185 7.61 -2.33 1.32
N ASP A 186 7.64 -1.04 1.63
CA ASP A 186 7.87 -0.54 3.00
C ASP A 186 6.54 -0.22 3.71
N LYS A 187 6.62 0.17 4.97
CA LYS A 187 5.46 0.67 5.71
C LYS A 187 5.05 2.03 5.17
N ARG A 188 3.76 2.32 5.32
CA ARG A 188 3.19 3.63 5.05
C ARG A 188 3.11 4.39 6.35
N TYR A 189 3.41 5.68 6.30
CA TYR A 189 3.28 6.57 7.43
C TYR A 189 2.42 7.78 7.08
N PHE A 190 1.64 8.21 8.05
CA PHE A 190 0.86 9.43 8.01
C PHE A 190 1.08 10.20 9.29
N PHE A 191 1.16 11.52 9.17
CA PHE A 191 1.38 12.42 10.28
C PHE A 191 0.47 13.64 10.14
N TYR A 192 -0.04 14.10 11.28
CA TYR A 192 -0.92 15.26 11.39
C TYR A 192 -0.45 16.19 12.52
N ASP A 193 0.08 17.36 12.17
CA ASP A 193 0.52 18.40 13.11
C ASP A 193 -0.69 19.11 13.73
N MET A 194 -0.83 18.97 15.05
CA MET A 194 -1.94 19.54 15.81
C MET A 194 -1.73 21.03 16.13
N SER A 195 -0.50 21.53 16.05
CA SER A 195 -0.10 22.82 16.60
C SER A 195 -0.78 24.06 16.00
N PRO A 196 -1.12 24.13 14.69
CA PRO A 196 -1.72 25.35 14.13
C PRO A 196 -3.09 25.70 14.72
N SER A 197 -3.91 24.70 15.08
CA SER A 197 -5.20 24.93 15.75
C SER A 197 -5.03 25.57 17.14
N GLY A 198 -3.83 25.45 17.74
CA GLY A 198 -3.47 26.09 18.99
C GLY A 198 -3.40 27.63 18.97
N TYR A 199 -3.66 28.27 17.81
CA TYR A 199 -3.70 29.72 17.65
C TYR A 199 -5.11 30.33 17.80
N TRP A 200 -6.14 29.50 17.94
CA TRP A 200 -7.50 29.95 18.25
C TRP A 200 -7.69 30.15 19.76
N GLY A 201 -8.39 31.21 20.15
CA GLY A 201 -8.76 31.48 21.54
C GLY A 201 -7.55 31.48 22.48
N THR A 202 -7.57 30.55 23.44
CA THR A 202 -6.48 30.33 24.41
C THR A 202 -5.47 29.27 23.97
N GLY A 203 -5.68 28.63 22.81
CA GLY A 203 -5.00 27.43 22.32
C GLY A 203 -5.58 26.12 22.86
N THR A 204 -6.70 26.20 23.58
CA THR A 204 -7.42 25.06 24.14
C THR A 204 -8.65 24.77 23.28
N VAL A 205 -8.86 23.50 22.92
CA VAL A 205 -10.10 23.05 22.30
C VAL A 205 -11.07 22.52 23.37
N GLY A 206 -12.34 22.91 23.27
CA GLY A 206 -13.38 22.46 24.21
C GLY A 206 -13.56 20.95 24.16
N ARG A 207 -13.71 20.37 22.97
CA ARG A 207 -13.79 18.93 22.73
C ARG A 207 -13.01 18.51 21.48
N LEU A 208 -12.07 17.60 21.63
CA LEU A 208 -11.34 16.97 20.52
C LEU A 208 -11.81 15.52 20.37
N LYS A 209 -12.23 15.16 19.16
CA LYS A 209 -12.55 13.78 18.79
C LYS A 209 -11.71 13.35 17.59
N ILE A 210 -11.02 12.22 17.70
CA ILE A 210 -10.26 11.63 16.61
C ILE A 210 -10.77 10.23 16.34
N ILE A 211 -11.05 9.94 15.07
CA ILE A 211 -11.47 8.64 14.57
C ILE A 211 -10.48 8.20 13.50
N VAL A 212 -9.86 7.04 13.68
CA VAL A 212 -9.05 6.38 12.64
C VAL A 212 -9.77 5.10 12.21
N ASP A 213 -10.20 5.03 10.95
CA ASP A 213 -10.86 3.86 10.36
C ASP A 213 -9.89 3.08 9.47
N ALA A 214 -9.54 1.88 9.91
CA ALA A 214 -8.69 0.93 9.20
C ALA A 214 -9.45 -0.37 8.85
N ARG A 215 -10.78 -0.40 8.94
CA ARG A 215 -11.59 -1.63 8.77
C ARG A 215 -11.40 -2.29 7.41
N ALA A 216 -11.56 -1.51 6.34
CA ALA A 216 -11.44 -2.01 4.97
C ALA A 216 -10.04 -2.61 4.72
N GLU A 217 -9.02 -2.04 5.35
CA GLU A 217 -7.63 -2.46 5.20
C GLU A 217 -7.27 -3.65 6.08
N LYS A 218 -7.90 -3.81 7.24
CA LYS A 218 -7.74 -5.02 8.07
C LYS A 218 -8.18 -6.28 7.32
N GLU A 219 -9.26 -6.20 6.54
CA GLU A 219 -9.74 -7.31 5.70
C GLU A 219 -8.78 -7.63 4.54
N SER A 220 -8.01 -6.64 4.08
CA SER A 220 -7.02 -6.76 3.01
C SER A 220 -5.64 -7.23 3.49
N GLY A 221 -5.49 -7.53 4.80
CA GLY A 221 -4.21 -7.95 5.40
C GLY A 221 -3.28 -6.80 5.80
N THR A 222 -3.75 -5.55 5.72
CA THR A 222 -3.01 -4.40 6.24
C THR A 222 -3.08 -4.36 7.77
N VAL A 223 -1.96 -4.03 8.41
CA VAL A 223 -1.84 -3.94 9.87
C VAL A 223 -1.45 -2.53 10.28
N VAL A 224 -2.14 -1.94 11.26
CA VAL A 224 -1.69 -0.70 11.92
C VAL A 224 -0.63 -1.10 12.95
N ASP A 225 0.63 -0.81 12.64
CA ASP A 225 1.79 -1.19 13.47
C ASP A 225 1.97 -0.22 14.65
N GLU A 226 1.74 1.07 14.41
CA GLU A 226 1.86 2.13 15.42
C GLU A 226 0.77 3.18 15.21
N LEU A 227 0.10 3.55 16.30
CA LEU A 227 -0.87 4.64 16.34
C LEU A 227 -0.58 5.50 17.56
N VAL A 228 -0.18 6.75 17.32
CA VAL A 228 -0.03 7.78 18.34
C VAL A 228 -1.17 8.77 18.18
N LEU A 229 -1.91 8.95 19.27
CA LEU A 229 -2.96 9.96 19.40
C LEU A 229 -2.65 10.82 20.63
N PRO A 230 -3.13 12.07 20.68
CA PRO A 230 -2.96 12.99 21.82
C PRO A 230 -3.33 12.42 23.19
N TRP A 231 -4.21 11.42 23.22
CA TRP A 231 -4.72 10.81 24.43
C TRP A 231 -5.01 9.31 24.24
N ALA A 232 -5.42 8.65 25.33
CA ALA A 232 -5.85 7.26 25.28
C ALA A 232 -7.06 7.08 24.35
N TYR A 233 -7.05 5.98 23.59
CA TYR A 233 -8.09 5.62 22.62
C TYR A 233 -8.66 4.23 22.90
N ILE A 234 -9.81 3.97 22.28
CA ILE A 234 -10.48 2.67 22.27
C ILE A 234 -10.36 2.11 20.86
N GLU A 235 -9.93 0.85 20.73
CA GLU A 235 -10.00 0.08 19.47
C GLU A 235 -11.26 -0.80 19.48
N ASP A 236 -12.04 -0.71 18.41
CA ASP A 236 -13.15 -1.61 18.13
C ASP A 236 -13.11 -2.03 16.66
N ASN A 237 -12.63 -3.26 16.44
CA ASN A 237 -12.58 -3.90 15.14
C ASN A 237 -11.92 -3.04 14.03
N GLY A 238 -10.76 -2.44 14.30
CA GLY A 238 -10.05 -1.60 13.34
C GLY A 238 -10.55 -0.16 13.26
N ILE A 239 -11.48 0.25 14.11
CA ILE A 239 -11.79 1.66 14.36
C ILE A 239 -11.14 2.09 15.67
N TYR A 240 -10.33 3.14 15.63
CA TYR A 240 -9.70 3.73 16.80
C TYR A 240 -10.36 5.06 17.12
N THR A 241 -10.94 5.19 18.30
CA THR A 241 -11.64 6.41 18.72
C THR A 241 -10.99 7.00 19.96
N MET A 242 -10.62 8.28 19.90
CA MET A 242 -10.16 9.08 21.02
C MET A 242 -11.07 10.29 21.18
N GLU A 243 -11.41 10.60 22.43
CA GLU A 243 -12.20 11.78 22.77
C GLU A 243 -11.67 12.39 24.06
N VAL A 244 -11.46 13.70 24.07
CA VAL A 244 -10.92 14.45 25.20
C VAL A 244 -11.48 15.87 25.22
N GLU A 245 -11.71 16.40 26.42
CA GLU A 245 -12.19 17.77 26.63
C GLU A 245 -11.04 18.66 27.16
N ASP A 246 -11.12 19.96 26.90
CA ASP A 246 -10.23 21.00 27.43
C ASP A 246 -8.73 20.74 27.18
N LEU A 247 -8.36 20.30 25.97
CA LEU A 247 -6.98 19.98 25.59
C LEU A 247 -6.21 21.20 25.05
N ASP A 248 -4.98 21.45 25.55
CA ASP A 248 -4.06 22.45 24.97
C ASP A 248 -3.33 21.90 23.75
N LEU A 249 -3.76 22.35 22.56
CA LEU A 249 -3.27 21.88 21.26
C LEU A 249 -1.82 22.27 20.95
N ARG A 250 -1.21 23.16 21.74
CA ARG A 250 0.21 23.54 21.55
C ARG A 250 1.17 22.56 22.23
N THR A 251 0.64 21.70 23.09
CA THR A 251 1.43 20.81 23.95
C THR A 251 1.06 19.35 23.78
N CYS A 252 -0.01 19.05 23.04
CA CYS A 252 -0.39 17.68 22.77
C CYS A 252 0.55 17.02 21.78
N ASP A 253 0.53 15.68 21.78
CA ASP A 253 1.18 14.92 20.72
C ASP A 253 0.43 15.12 19.39
N ASP A 254 1.16 14.92 18.31
CA ASP A 254 0.60 14.91 16.95
C ASP A 254 -0.03 13.54 16.64
N ILE A 255 -0.90 13.47 15.65
CA ILE A 255 -1.39 12.18 15.18
C ILE A 255 -0.30 11.54 14.33
N THR A 256 -0.02 10.27 14.60
CA THR A 256 0.93 9.49 13.82
C THR A 256 0.37 8.11 13.59
N ILE A 257 0.35 7.68 12.33
CA ILE A 257 -0.13 6.37 11.91
C ILE A 257 0.97 5.71 11.09
N LEU A 258 1.46 4.57 11.55
CA LEU A 258 2.34 3.69 10.79
C LEU A 258 1.57 2.41 10.49
N TYR A 259 1.42 2.08 9.22
CA TYR A 259 0.69 0.89 8.81
C TYR A 259 1.41 0.12 7.71
N ASN A 260 1.24 -1.19 7.72
CA ASN A 260 1.94 -2.12 6.88
C ASN A 260 0.94 -2.81 5.95
N ASN A 261 0.98 -2.43 4.67
CA ASN A 261 0.17 -3.03 3.60
C ASN A 261 1.00 -3.92 2.66
N LYS A 262 2.21 -4.33 3.07
CA LYS A 262 3.16 -5.08 2.24
C LYS A 262 2.56 -6.33 1.62
N SER A 263 1.79 -7.11 2.38
CA SER A 263 1.18 -8.35 1.87
C SER A 263 0.16 -8.05 0.77
N LYS A 264 -0.66 -7.01 0.94
CA LYS A 264 -1.60 -6.53 -0.10
C LYS A 264 -0.85 -6.10 -1.35
N LYS A 265 0.18 -5.25 -1.22
CA LYS A 265 1.02 -4.80 -2.34
C LYS A 265 1.72 -5.94 -3.07
N THR A 266 2.20 -6.92 -2.33
CA THR A 266 2.82 -8.12 -2.89
C THR A 266 1.79 -8.92 -3.68
N ASP A 267 0.60 -9.14 -3.13
CA ASP A 267 -0.50 -9.83 -3.81
C ASP A 267 -0.93 -9.12 -5.11
N GLU A 268 -1.11 -7.79 -5.06
CA GLU A 268 -1.42 -6.93 -6.21
C GLU A 268 -0.34 -7.06 -7.31
N PHE A 269 0.94 -6.88 -6.94
CA PHE A 269 2.06 -7.01 -7.86
C PHE A 269 2.10 -8.38 -8.54
N LEU A 270 1.84 -9.45 -7.80
CA LEU A 270 1.86 -10.81 -8.34
C LEU A 270 0.72 -11.05 -9.32
N ARG A 271 -0.48 -10.55 -9.03
CA ARG A 271 -1.62 -10.61 -9.96
C ARG A 271 -1.31 -9.89 -11.26
N GLU A 272 -0.79 -8.67 -11.17
CA GLU A 272 -0.45 -7.84 -12.34
C GLU A 272 0.73 -8.42 -13.14
N SER A 273 1.66 -9.07 -12.45
CA SER A 273 2.84 -9.69 -13.05
C SER A 273 2.61 -11.11 -13.59
N ARG A 274 1.41 -11.66 -13.37
CA ARG A 274 1.07 -13.00 -13.82
C ARG A 274 1.15 -13.10 -15.35
N MET A 275 1.88 -14.09 -15.83
CA MET A 275 1.92 -14.42 -17.24
C MET A 275 0.52 -14.78 -17.74
N ASN A 276 0.15 -14.22 -18.90
CA ASN A 276 -1.11 -14.52 -19.56
C ASN A 276 -1.26 -16.05 -19.79
N PRO A 277 -2.36 -16.68 -19.32
CA PRO A 277 -2.61 -18.12 -19.50
C PRO A 277 -2.58 -18.60 -20.96
N ASN A 278 -2.83 -17.73 -21.95
CA ASN A 278 -2.74 -18.07 -23.37
C ASN A 278 -1.31 -18.39 -23.84
N ARG A 279 -0.29 -18.12 -23.00
CA ARG A 279 1.10 -18.52 -23.25
C ARG A 279 1.34 -20.01 -23.01
N PHE A 280 0.43 -20.71 -22.36
CA PHE A 280 0.54 -22.15 -22.12
C PHE A 280 -0.21 -22.90 -23.23
N TRP A 281 0.50 -23.74 -23.98
CA TRP A 281 -0.12 -24.56 -25.03
C TRP A 281 -0.50 -25.95 -24.53
N GLY A 282 0.06 -26.40 -23.41
CA GLY A 282 -0.28 -27.68 -22.81
C GLY A 282 0.16 -27.80 -21.36
N ILE A 283 -0.68 -28.44 -20.54
CA ILE A 283 -0.34 -28.84 -19.18
C ILE A 283 -0.64 -30.33 -19.04
N LYS A 284 0.28 -31.07 -18.43
CA LYS A 284 0.14 -32.51 -18.18
C LYS A 284 0.65 -32.86 -16.80
N ALA A 285 -0.12 -33.65 -16.05
CA ALA A 285 0.35 -34.25 -14.80
C ALA A 285 0.75 -35.72 -14.99
N SER A 286 1.56 -36.25 -14.07
CA SER A 286 1.81 -37.68 -13.90
C SER A 286 0.54 -38.45 -13.54
N SER A 287 -0.30 -37.84 -12.69
CA SER A 287 -1.60 -38.35 -12.30
C SER A 287 -2.54 -37.20 -11.87
N GLU A 288 -3.83 -37.50 -11.81
CA GLU A 288 -4.87 -36.59 -11.33
C GLU A 288 -5.88 -37.40 -10.53
N LEU A 289 -6.29 -36.90 -9.37
CA LEU A 289 -7.43 -37.44 -8.65
C LEU A 289 -8.71 -37.25 -9.49
N SER A 290 -9.58 -38.26 -9.52
CA SER A 290 -10.77 -38.21 -10.36
C SER A 290 -11.67 -37.00 -10.06
N GLY A 291 -12.28 -36.42 -11.10
CA GLY A 291 -13.27 -35.35 -10.98
C GLY A 291 -12.76 -34.00 -11.50
N GLN A 292 -12.80 -33.00 -10.62
CA GLN A 292 -12.48 -31.61 -10.96
C GLN A 292 -11.02 -31.21 -10.66
N TYR A 293 -10.19 -32.15 -10.19
CA TYR A 293 -8.85 -31.91 -9.65
C TYR A 293 -7.74 -31.98 -10.74
N ARG A 294 -7.82 -31.11 -11.73
CA ARG A 294 -7.04 -31.23 -12.97
C ARG A 294 -5.82 -30.31 -12.96
N ALA A 295 -4.78 -30.70 -13.69
CA ALA A 295 -3.56 -29.91 -13.83
C ALA A 295 -3.80 -28.51 -14.44
N ALA A 296 -4.84 -28.37 -15.27
CA ALA A 296 -5.23 -27.09 -15.88
C ALA A 296 -5.66 -26.04 -14.84
N ASN A 297 -6.11 -26.46 -13.66
CA ASN A 297 -6.51 -25.55 -12.58
C ASN A 297 -5.32 -24.73 -12.09
N LEU A 298 -4.08 -25.24 -12.21
CA LEU A 298 -2.88 -24.58 -11.68
C LEU A 298 -2.51 -23.24 -12.32
N ILE A 299 -3.17 -22.85 -13.42
CA ILE A 299 -2.90 -21.59 -14.10
C ILE A 299 -4.19 -20.81 -14.40
N ASP A 300 -5.31 -21.17 -13.78
CA ASP A 300 -6.62 -20.59 -14.12
C ASP A 300 -6.91 -19.24 -13.43
N GLY A 301 -6.16 -18.91 -12.38
CA GLY A 301 -6.33 -17.65 -11.66
C GLY A 301 -7.25 -17.74 -10.44
N ASP A 302 -7.80 -18.91 -10.18
CA ASP A 302 -8.73 -19.18 -9.10
C ASP A 302 -8.06 -20.02 -8.00
N PRO A 303 -7.64 -19.42 -6.88
CA PRO A 303 -7.06 -20.17 -5.76
C PRO A 303 -8.07 -21.09 -5.05
N ALA A 304 -9.35 -21.10 -5.47
CA ALA A 304 -10.34 -22.07 -4.99
C ALA A 304 -10.46 -23.32 -5.88
N THR A 305 -9.74 -23.39 -7.01
CA THR A 305 -9.52 -24.63 -7.78
C THR A 305 -8.17 -25.23 -7.40
N VAL A 306 -7.92 -26.47 -7.81
CA VAL A 306 -6.75 -27.22 -7.35
C VAL A 306 -6.40 -28.37 -8.29
N TRP A 307 -5.12 -28.69 -8.43
CA TRP A 307 -4.68 -29.99 -8.88
C TRP A 307 -4.38 -30.88 -7.67
N ILE A 308 -4.93 -32.09 -7.69
CA ILE A 308 -4.64 -33.13 -6.70
C ILE A 308 -4.05 -34.31 -7.44
N GLU A 309 -2.91 -34.77 -6.98
CA GLU A 309 -2.30 -35.99 -7.50
C GLU A 309 -3.20 -37.22 -7.23
N GLY A 310 -3.13 -38.23 -8.10
CA GLY A 310 -4.03 -39.38 -8.10
C GLY A 310 -3.41 -40.69 -7.60
N THR A 311 -2.27 -40.64 -6.93
CA THR A 311 -1.56 -41.82 -6.40
C THR A 311 -1.79 -41.98 -4.90
N ASP A 312 -1.68 -43.22 -4.41
CA ASP A 312 -1.78 -43.47 -2.98
C ASP A 312 -0.60 -42.84 -2.22
N GLY A 313 -0.88 -42.20 -1.08
CA GLY A 313 0.12 -41.60 -0.21
C GLY A 313 0.22 -40.08 -0.39
N THR A 314 1.44 -39.54 -0.30
CA THR A 314 1.71 -38.09 -0.29
C THR A 314 2.06 -37.52 -1.66
N GLY A 315 1.95 -38.30 -2.74
CA GLY A 315 2.32 -37.86 -4.09
C GLY A 315 3.80 -37.54 -4.30
N LYS A 316 4.70 -38.03 -3.44
CA LYS A 316 6.14 -37.81 -3.59
C LYS A 316 6.64 -38.40 -4.92
N GLY A 317 7.24 -37.56 -5.76
CA GLY A 317 7.69 -37.91 -7.11
C GLY A 317 6.67 -37.62 -8.21
N GLU A 318 5.43 -37.28 -7.86
CA GLU A 318 4.43 -36.81 -8.82
C GLU A 318 4.85 -35.44 -9.38
N TRP A 319 4.44 -35.18 -10.62
CA TRP A 319 4.88 -34.01 -11.35
C TRP A 319 3.80 -33.43 -12.25
N VAL A 320 3.93 -32.13 -12.51
CA VAL A 320 3.18 -31.40 -13.54
C VAL A 320 4.14 -30.74 -14.50
N GLU A 321 3.85 -30.85 -15.78
CA GLU A 321 4.62 -30.29 -16.88
C GLU A 321 3.80 -29.23 -17.61
N PHE A 322 4.39 -28.05 -17.71
CA PHE A 322 3.85 -26.87 -18.40
C PHE A 322 4.63 -26.71 -19.70
N THR A 323 3.91 -26.63 -20.82
CA THR A 323 4.51 -26.34 -22.12
C THR A 323 4.09 -24.95 -22.56
N ILE A 324 5.09 -24.11 -22.81
CA ILE A 324 4.94 -22.65 -22.87
C ILE A 324 5.41 -22.19 -24.26
N TYR A 325 4.63 -21.32 -24.91
CA TYR A 325 5.10 -20.59 -26.07
C TYR A 325 6.30 -19.74 -25.69
N ASP A 326 7.24 -19.60 -26.61
CA ASP A 326 8.52 -18.89 -26.46
C ASP A 326 8.42 -17.55 -25.69
N ALA A 327 8.49 -17.62 -24.36
CA ALA A 327 8.19 -16.53 -23.44
C ALA A 327 9.29 -16.36 -22.39
N TYR A 328 9.44 -15.11 -21.95
CA TYR A 328 10.35 -14.75 -20.88
C TYR A 328 9.58 -14.57 -19.58
N TYR A 329 10.05 -15.22 -18.52
CA TYR A 329 9.58 -15.04 -17.15
C TYR A 329 10.77 -14.99 -16.21
N PHE A 330 10.56 -14.34 -15.08
CA PHE A 330 11.60 -13.99 -14.10
C PHE A 330 11.44 -14.75 -12.80
N ALA A 331 10.21 -15.15 -12.48
CA ALA A 331 9.93 -15.97 -11.32
C ALA A 331 8.79 -16.95 -11.54
N ILE A 332 8.78 -17.99 -10.70
CA ILE A 332 7.67 -18.94 -10.57
C ILE A 332 7.30 -18.98 -9.08
N GLY A 333 6.01 -18.84 -8.79
CA GLY A 333 5.39 -19.08 -7.48
C GLY A 333 4.58 -20.37 -7.48
N VAL A 334 4.59 -21.13 -6.36
CA VAL A 334 3.77 -22.35 -6.18
C VAL A 334 2.93 -22.22 -4.91
N LEU A 335 1.60 -22.24 -5.06
CA LEU A 335 0.62 -22.09 -3.99
C LEU A 335 0.15 -23.48 -3.58
N PRO A 336 0.66 -24.03 -2.47
CA PRO A 336 0.44 -25.41 -2.07
C PRO A 336 -0.87 -25.58 -1.31
N GLY A 337 -1.34 -26.82 -1.26
CA GLY A 337 -2.56 -27.18 -0.55
C GLY A 337 -3.81 -26.85 -1.36
N TYR A 338 -4.96 -27.01 -0.73
CA TYR A 338 -6.25 -26.68 -1.32
C TYR A 338 -6.83 -25.43 -0.65
N THR A 339 -6.57 -24.27 -1.24
CA THR A 339 -6.81 -22.94 -0.62
C THR A 339 -8.24 -22.42 -0.70
N LYS A 340 -9.22 -23.25 -1.08
CA LYS A 340 -10.64 -22.88 -1.17
C LYS A 340 -11.19 -22.35 0.16
N ASP A 341 -10.91 -23.05 1.25
CA ASP A 341 -11.25 -22.66 2.61
C ASP A 341 -10.30 -23.33 3.63
N SER A 342 -10.40 -22.91 4.89
CA SER A 342 -9.52 -23.40 5.96
C SER A 342 -9.66 -24.91 6.20
N THR A 343 -10.83 -25.47 5.90
CA THR A 343 -11.13 -26.89 6.09
C THR A 343 -10.39 -27.70 5.03
N THR A 344 -10.62 -27.38 3.75
CA THR A 344 -9.92 -28.09 2.65
C THR A 344 -8.40 -27.96 2.72
N PHE A 345 -7.90 -26.82 3.20
CA PHE A 345 -6.47 -26.59 3.36
C PHE A 345 -5.82 -27.47 4.44
N THR A 346 -6.59 -27.82 5.49
CA THR A 346 -6.12 -28.64 6.60
C THR A 346 -6.30 -30.13 6.31
N ASP A 347 -7.44 -30.48 5.71
CA ASP A 347 -7.84 -31.86 5.43
C ASP A 347 -6.96 -32.54 4.39
N TYR A 348 -6.44 -31.76 3.42
CA TYR A 348 -5.62 -32.28 2.32
C TYR A 348 -4.13 -32.03 2.52
N GLY A 349 -3.32 -32.88 1.87
CA GLY A 349 -1.89 -32.76 1.84
C GLY A 349 -1.41 -31.54 1.05
N ALA A 350 -0.20 -31.09 1.37
CA ALA A 350 0.39 -29.91 0.78
C ALA A 350 1.85 -30.13 0.44
N CYS A 351 2.24 -29.73 -0.77
CA CYS A 351 3.63 -29.76 -1.19
C CYS A 351 4.49 -28.89 -0.27
N THR A 352 5.59 -29.43 0.27
CA THR A 352 6.56 -28.68 1.09
C THR A 352 7.87 -28.50 0.37
N ASP A 353 8.24 -29.44 -0.50
CA ASP A 353 9.49 -29.43 -1.23
C ASP A 353 9.20 -29.76 -2.69
N PHE A 354 9.79 -29.02 -3.60
CA PHE A 354 9.61 -29.29 -5.03
C PHE A 354 10.84 -28.92 -5.84
N LYS A 355 10.88 -29.49 -7.03
CA LYS A 355 11.89 -29.27 -8.05
C LYS A 355 11.25 -28.69 -9.30
N LEU A 356 11.91 -27.70 -9.90
CA LEU A 356 11.59 -27.16 -11.22
C LEU A 356 12.71 -27.54 -12.19
N ASP A 357 12.36 -28.33 -13.21
CA ASP A 357 13.24 -28.67 -14.33
C ASP A 357 12.83 -27.85 -15.56
N PHE A 358 13.79 -27.16 -16.18
CA PHE A 358 13.58 -26.26 -17.32
C PHE A 358 14.16 -26.88 -18.58
N TYR A 359 13.37 -26.94 -19.65
CA TYR A 359 13.77 -27.54 -20.92
C TYR A 359 13.65 -26.54 -22.07
N ASP A 360 14.54 -26.69 -23.05
CA ASP A 360 14.47 -25.93 -24.30
C ASP A 360 13.39 -26.47 -25.25
N SER A 361 13.23 -25.83 -26.41
CA SER A 361 12.29 -26.26 -27.44
C SER A 361 12.61 -27.62 -28.08
N LYS A 362 13.79 -28.20 -27.80
CA LYS A 362 14.23 -29.53 -28.25
C LYS A 362 14.18 -30.57 -27.13
N ASP A 363 13.52 -30.24 -26.01
CA ASP A 363 13.38 -31.08 -24.83
C ASP A 363 14.71 -31.42 -24.13
N SER A 364 15.72 -30.56 -24.27
CA SER A 364 16.98 -30.67 -23.53
C SER A 364 16.87 -29.93 -22.20
N LEU A 365 17.21 -30.61 -21.10
CA LEU A 365 17.26 -30.00 -19.78
C LEU A 365 18.33 -28.90 -19.76
N ILE A 366 17.92 -27.67 -19.49
CA ILE A 366 18.79 -26.49 -19.42
C ILE A 366 19.17 -26.19 -17.97
N HIS A 367 18.22 -26.33 -17.05
CA HIS A 367 18.39 -25.92 -15.67
C HIS A 367 17.49 -26.72 -14.72
N THR A 368 17.92 -26.84 -13.47
CA THR A 368 17.15 -27.48 -12.40
C THR A 368 17.28 -26.64 -11.14
N ILE A 369 16.15 -26.37 -10.50
CA ILE A 369 16.07 -25.69 -9.21
C ILE A 369 15.32 -26.59 -8.24
N SER A 370 15.71 -26.62 -6.98
CA SER A 370 14.95 -27.30 -5.93
C SER A 370 14.77 -26.37 -4.74
N THR A 371 13.60 -26.40 -4.13
CA THR A 371 13.30 -25.65 -2.91
C THR A 371 12.80 -26.56 -1.82
N ARG A 372 12.94 -26.04 -0.60
CA ARG A 372 12.34 -26.55 0.60
C ARG A 372 11.56 -25.43 1.27
N GLN A 373 10.31 -25.69 1.62
CA GLN A 373 9.52 -24.78 2.43
C GLN A 373 10.16 -24.66 3.82
N GLY A 374 10.50 -23.43 4.19
CA GLY A 374 10.98 -23.08 5.53
C GLY A 374 9.96 -22.34 6.40
N LYS A 375 8.75 -22.07 5.90
CA LYS A 375 7.70 -21.33 6.61
C LYS A 375 6.71 -22.26 7.32
N GLU A 376 6.15 -21.81 8.45
CA GLU A 376 5.00 -22.46 9.08
C GLU A 376 3.80 -22.48 8.12
N TYR A 377 3.04 -23.59 8.14
CA TYR A 377 1.93 -23.86 7.23
C TYR A 377 0.60 -23.59 7.95
N TYR A 378 -0.05 -22.47 7.65
CA TYR A 378 -1.41 -22.14 8.11
C TYR A 378 -2.26 -21.58 6.97
N TYR A 379 -3.59 -21.59 7.12
CA TYR A 379 -4.49 -21.15 6.05
C TYR A 379 -4.32 -19.65 5.76
N PRO A 380 -4.02 -19.25 4.51
CA PRO A 380 -3.83 -17.85 4.17
C PRO A 380 -5.15 -17.06 4.17
N PRO A 381 -5.17 -15.79 4.60
CA PRO A 381 -6.32 -14.92 4.36
C PRO A 381 -6.57 -14.76 2.86
N LYS A 382 -7.83 -14.87 2.42
CA LYS A 382 -8.20 -14.85 1.00
C LYS A 382 -7.75 -13.59 0.27
N ALA A 383 -7.72 -12.45 0.95
CA ALA A 383 -7.33 -11.17 0.36
C ALA A 383 -5.85 -11.07 0.00
N ILE A 384 -4.99 -11.91 0.57
CA ILE A 384 -3.53 -11.91 0.36
C ILE A 384 -3.00 -13.31 0.03
N VAL A 385 -3.84 -14.14 -0.60
CA VAL A 385 -3.56 -15.56 -0.84
C VAL A 385 -2.31 -15.80 -1.69
N TYR A 386 -1.89 -14.83 -2.51
CA TYR A 386 -0.67 -14.95 -3.31
C TYR A 386 0.59 -14.48 -2.59
N ASP A 387 0.51 -13.69 -1.51
CA ASP A 387 1.66 -13.45 -0.61
C ASP A 387 2.16 -14.76 0.04
N TRP A 388 1.36 -15.81 -0.06
CA TRP A 388 1.59 -17.14 0.50
C TRP A 388 2.19 -18.17 -0.44
N PHE A 389 2.60 -17.76 -1.65
CA PHE A 389 3.42 -18.60 -2.50
C PHE A 389 4.65 -19.09 -1.72
N LEU A 390 4.91 -20.40 -1.76
CA LEU A 390 5.97 -21.05 -0.97
C LEU A 390 7.37 -20.53 -1.25
N THR A 391 7.60 -20.11 -2.48
CA THR A 391 8.88 -19.62 -2.96
C THR A 391 8.62 -18.88 -4.26
N TYR A 392 9.15 -17.67 -4.39
CA TYR A 392 9.34 -17.03 -5.69
C TYR A 392 10.76 -17.33 -6.13
N PHE A 393 10.93 -18.12 -7.19
CA PHE A 393 12.28 -18.38 -7.69
C PHE A 393 12.73 -17.25 -8.57
N HIS A 394 13.61 -16.40 -8.05
CA HIS A 394 14.33 -15.48 -8.91
C HIS A 394 15.44 -16.24 -9.64
N VAL A 395 15.30 -16.43 -10.95
CA VAL A 395 16.25 -17.22 -11.74
C VAL A 395 17.43 -16.36 -12.20
N GLY A 396 18.21 -15.85 -11.24
CA GLY A 396 19.48 -15.16 -11.48
C GLY A 396 19.36 -13.77 -12.14
N TYR A 397 20.50 -13.22 -12.58
CA TYR A 397 20.60 -11.88 -13.19
C TYR A 397 20.16 -11.91 -14.67
N GLY A 398 18.85 -12.01 -14.92
CA GLY A 398 18.27 -11.89 -16.26
C GLY A 398 17.09 -12.82 -16.50
N PRO A 399 16.34 -12.63 -17.60
CA PRO A 399 15.26 -13.54 -17.93
C PRO A 399 15.83 -14.94 -18.23
N LEU A 400 15.04 -15.98 -17.93
CA LEU A 400 15.38 -17.35 -18.32
C LEU A 400 15.64 -17.44 -19.84
N PRO A 401 16.56 -18.32 -20.30
CA PRO A 401 16.61 -18.69 -21.71
C PRO A 401 15.21 -19.12 -22.14
N LYS A 402 14.82 -18.75 -23.36
CA LYS A 402 13.55 -19.15 -23.97
C LYS A 402 13.25 -20.64 -23.71
N THR A 403 12.37 -20.93 -22.75
CA THR A 403 12.05 -22.30 -22.35
C THR A 403 10.80 -22.75 -23.09
N GLY A 404 10.84 -23.94 -23.68
CA GLY A 404 9.64 -24.55 -24.23
C GLY A 404 8.80 -25.24 -23.17
N LYS A 405 9.42 -25.66 -22.06
CA LYS A 405 8.78 -26.55 -21.09
C LYS A 405 9.38 -26.45 -19.69
N VAL A 406 8.52 -26.53 -18.68
CA VAL A 406 8.89 -26.54 -17.26
C VAL A 406 8.19 -27.70 -16.57
N ARG A 407 8.91 -28.48 -15.78
CA ARG A 407 8.35 -29.56 -14.96
C ARG A 407 8.52 -29.27 -13.48
N LEU A 408 7.40 -29.17 -12.77
CA LEU A 408 7.33 -29.16 -11.32
C LEU A 408 7.22 -30.59 -10.82
N THR A 409 8.11 -31.02 -9.92
CA THR A 409 8.07 -32.34 -9.27
C THR A 409 7.98 -32.17 -7.75
N ILE A 410 7.04 -32.87 -7.10
CA ILE A 410 6.93 -32.92 -5.64
C ILE A 410 8.09 -33.75 -5.10
N LEU A 411 8.94 -33.12 -4.28
CA LEU A 411 10.05 -33.79 -3.59
C LEU A 411 9.65 -34.24 -2.19
N ASP A 412 8.76 -33.51 -1.54
CA ASP A 412 8.19 -33.85 -0.24
C ASP A 412 6.88 -33.09 0.00
N ALA A 413 6.06 -33.63 0.90
CA ALA A 413 4.76 -33.05 1.23
C ALA A 413 4.35 -33.38 2.66
N ARG A 414 3.59 -32.46 3.27
CA ARG A 414 2.88 -32.67 4.53
C ARG A 414 1.58 -33.43 4.24
N PRO A 415 1.26 -34.52 4.96
CA PRO A 415 -0.05 -35.15 4.84
C PRO A 415 -1.14 -34.22 5.43
N GLY A 416 -2.34 -34.26 4.85
CA GLY A 416 -3.52 -33.65 5.46
C GLY A 416 -4.03 -34.48 6.64
N GLU A 417 -4.95 -33.90 7.41
CA GLU A 417 -5.54 -34.59 8.57
C GLU A 417 -6.42 -35.78 8.14
N ASP A 418 -7.20 -35.60 7.09
CA ASP A 418 -8.18 -36.57 6.60
C ASP A 418 -7.79 -37.20 5.25
N ASN A 419 -6.88 -36.57 4.52
CA ASN A 419 -6.48 -36.99 3.18
C ASN A 419 -4.97 -36.79 2.96
N THR A 420 -4.28 -37.86 2.57
CA THR A 420 -2.83 -37.80 2.32
C THR A 420 -2.48 -37.20 0.96
N HIS A 421 -3.44 -37.13 0.02
CA HIS A 421 -3.18 -36.65 -1.32
C HIS A 421 -2.68 -35.22 -1.31
N THR A 422 -1.62 -34.97 -2.09
CA THR A 422 -1.01 -33.65 -2.16
C THR A 422 -1.71 -32.75 -3.15
N CYS A 423 -1.99 -31.53 -2.70
CA CYS A 423 -2.65 -30.49 -3.47
C CYS A 423 -1.70 -29.35 -3.81
N ILE A 424 -1.91 -28.76 -4.99
CA ILE A 424 -1.38 -27.45 -5.37
C ILE A 424 -2.54 -26.67 -5.98
N SER A 425 -2.85 -25.49 -5.45
CA SER A 425 -3.92 -24.63 -5.96
C SER A 425 -3.48 -23.93 -7.24
N GLU A 426 -2.30 -23.30 -7.22
CA GLU A 426 -1.85 -22.43 -8.30
C GLU A 426 -0.33 -22.52 -8.51
N VAL A 427 0.10 -22.34 -9.75
CA VAL A 427 1.49 -22.12 -10.16
C VAL A 427 1.53 -20.85 -11.01
N MET A 428 2.16 -19.81 -10.46
CA MET A 428 2.20 -18.50 -11.09
C MET A 428 3.56 -18.27 -11.76
N PHE A 429 3.55 -18.20 -13.10
CA PHE A 429 4.69 -17.73 -13.86
C PHE A 429 4.64 -16.21 -13.94
N LEU A 430 5.73 -15.54 -13.60
CA LEU A 430 5.78 -14.10 -13.41
C LEU A 430 6.66 -13.43 -14.47
N SER A 431 6.08 -12.48 -15.19
CA SER A 431 6.73 -11.64 -16.21
C SER A 431 6.61 -10.16 -15.83
N TYR A 432 7.46 -9.28 -16.37
CA TYR A 432 7.22 -7.85 -16.16
C TYR A 432 5.89 -7.44 -16.83
N PRO A 433 5.03 -6.65 -16.17
CA PRO A 433 3.76 -6.17 -16.75
C PRO A 433 3.96 -5.41 -18.08
N SER A 434 5.09 -4.72 -18.24
CA SER A 434 5.44 -4.02 -19.48
C SER A 434 6.02 -4.92 -20.57
N TYR A 435 6.34 -6.18 -20.25
CA TYR A 435 6.85 -7.17 -21.18
C TYR A 435 5.73 -8.11 -21.61
N HIS A 436 4.73 -7.57 -22.31
CA HIS A 436 3.79 -8.33 -23.11
C HIS A 436 4.21 -8.25 -24.58
N PRO A 437 5.16 -9.10 -25.04
CA PRO A 437 5.51 -9.14 -26.45
C PRO A 437 4.32 -9.71 -27.24
N GLY A 438 3.50 -8.83 -27.82
CA GLY A 438 2.49 -9.17 -28.82
C GLY A 438 1.04 -9.09 -28.35
N GLU A 439 0.49 -7.87 -28.33
CA GLU A 439 -0.80 -7.59 -28.99
C GLU A 439 -0.58 -7.04 -30.43
N GLU A 440 0.67 -6.82 -30.86
CA GLU A 440 1.00 -6.27 -32.18
C GLU A 440 1.47 -7.31 -33.23
N GLU A 441 1.51 -8.62 -32.92
CA GLU A 441 1.91 -9.66 -33.89
C GLU A 441 0.72 -10.49 -34.44
N GLU A 442 -0.44 -9.85 -34.63
CA GLU A 442 -1.44 -10.29 -35.61
C GLU A 442 -1.58 -9.27 -36.74
N ARG A 443 -0.56 -9.20 -37.61
CA ARG A 443 -0.67 -8.74 -39.01
C ARG A 443 0.24 -9.50 -39.94
#